data_AF-A0A1V4YUI2-F1
#
_entry.id   AF-A0A1V4YUI2-F1
#
_cell.length_a   1.000
_cell.length_b   1.000
_cell.length_c   1.000
_cell.angle_alpha   90.00
_cell.angle_beta   90.00
_cell.angle_gamma   90.00
#
_symmetry.space_group_name_H-M   'P 1'
#
loop_
_entity.id
_entity.type
_entity.pdbx_description
1 polymer ?
#
loop_
_entity_poly.entity_id
_entity_poly.type
_entity_poly.pdbx_seq_one_letter_code
_entity_poly.pdbx_strand_id
1 'polypeptide(L)'
;MQKSKWGYPSGAGIHNVPSAWDWMRNYKKAKDKGGEGHPEAWPVADVGSNLIMQMAGGDFVLIGPIENASMAFPACAMCDIFLAEAAKDIGTEMVEDHPFFKLL
;
A
#
# COMPACT_ATOMS: atom_id res chain seq x y z
N MET A 1 -16.12 7.24 -1.61
CA MET A 1 -16.58 8.64 -1.42
C MET A 1 -15.48 9.58 -1.93
N GLN A 2 -15.83 10.71 -2.56
CA GLN A 2 -15.07 11.40 -3.63
C GLN A 2 -15.20 10.73 -5.00
N LYS A 3 -14.50 9.62 -5.26
CA LYS A 3 -14.53 8.92 -6.57
C LYS A 3 -15.95 8.57 -7.05
N SER A 4 -16.75 7.92 -6.22
CA SER A 4 -18.14 7.55 -6.55
C SER A 4 -19.13 8.72 -6.66
N LYS A 5 -18.82 9.87 -6.06
CA LYS A 5 -19.73 11.04 -6.03
C LYS A 5 -19.40 12.05 -7.12
N TRP A 6 -18.11 12.24 -7.39
CA TRP A 6 -17.60 13.33 -8.22
C TRP A 6 -16.65 12.87 -9.34
N GLY A 7 -16.26 11.59 -9.37
CA GLY A 7 -15.32 11.06 -10.36
C GLY A 7 -13.86 11.49 -10.17
N TYR A 8 -13.54 12.22 -9.10
CA TYR A 8 -12.18 12.66 -8.84
C TYR A 8 -11.28 11.54 -8.34
N PRO A 9 -9.99 11.54 -8.73
CA PRO A 9 -8.99 10.65 -8.14
C PRO A 9 -8.97 10.80 -6.62
N SER A 10 -8.85 9.66 -5.93
CA SER A 10 -8.85 9.61 -4.47
C SER A 10 -7.71 8.75 -3.95
N GLY A 11 -7.11 9.16 -2.85
CA GLY A 11 -5.93 8.50 -2.29
C GLY A 11 -5.71 8.94 -0.86
N ALA A 12 -4.81 8.24 -0.16
CA ALA A 12 -4.48 8.54 1.23
C ALA A 12 -3.05 8.12 1.58
N GLY A 13 -2.50 8.75 2.62
CA GLY A 13 -1.29 8.29 3.30
C GLY A 13 -1.63 7.39 4.49
N ILE A 14 -2.05 6.15 4.22
CA ILE A 14 -2.45 5.20 5.27
C ILE A 14 -1.24 4.77 6.12
N HIS A 15 -0.01 4.85 5.59
CA HIS A 15 1.24 4.57 6.30
C HIS A 15 1.40 5.31 7.65
N ASN A 16 0.70 6.43 7.82
CA ASN A 16 0.63 7.16 9.09
C ASN A 16 -0.01 6.32 10.21
N VAL A 17 -0.95 5.42 9.89
CA VAL A 17 -1.64 4.57 10.86
C VAL A 17 -0.68 3.57 11.49
N PRO A 18 0.08 2.74 10.73
CA PRO A 18 1.16 1.94 11.31
C PRO A 18 2.13 2.78 12.14
N SER A 19 2.50 3.98 11.66
CA SER A 19 3.50 4.83 12.33
C SER A 19 3.03 5.32 13.71
N ALA A 20 1.74 5.65 13.80
CA ALA A 20 1.08 6.09 15.02
C ALA A 20 0.56 4.93 15.88
N TRP A 21 0.74 3.67 15.47
CA TRP A 21 0.24 2.52 16.21
C TRP A 21 1.14 2.15 17.39
N ASP A 22 0.68 2.42 18.61
CA ASP A 22 1.43 2.20 19.86
C ASP A 22 1.98 0.78 19.99
N TRP A 23 1.15 -0.22 19.70
CA TRP A 23 1.57 -1.62 19.74
C TRP A 23 2.70 -1.89 18.76
N MET A 24 2.58 -1.42 17.50
CA MET A 24 3.64 -1.58 16.51
C MET A 24 4.94 -0.87 16.90
N ARG A 25 4.84 0.32 17.51
CA ARG A 25 6.01 1.04 18.04
C ARG A 25 6.72 0.26 19.16
N ASN A 26 5.97 -0.39 20.04
CA ASN A 26 6.54 -1.25 21.08
C ASN A 26 7.15 -2.54 20.49
N TYR A 27 6.41 -3.16 19.57
CA TYR A 27 6.77 -4.42 18.94
C TYR A 27 8.10 -4.31 18.19
N LYS A 28 8.25 -3.26 17.38
CA LYS A 28 9.47 -3.02 16.59
C LYS A 28 10.67 -2.52 17.38
N LYS A 29 10.44 -1.95 18.56
CA LYS A 29 11.49 -1.33 19.39
C LYS A 29 12.42 -2.42 19.92
N ALA A 30 13.73 -2.16 19.87
CA ALA A 30 14.74 -3.10 20.32
C ALA A 30 14.58 -3.45 21.82
N LYS A 31 14.93 -4.70 22.19
CA LYS A 31 14.75 -5.22 23.55
C LYS A 31 15.56 -4.45 24.60
N ASP A 32 16.78 -4.04 24.26
CA ASP A 32 17.64 -3.19 25.09
C ASP A 32 17.03 -1.81 25.38
N LYS A 33 16.11 -1.36 24.51
CA LYS A 33 15.33 -0.14 24.70
C LYS A 33 13.95 -0.39 25.31
N GLY A 34 13.67 -1.60 25.79
CA GLY A 34 12.40 -1.98 26.43
C GLY A 34 11.25 -2.24 25.47
N GLY A 35 11.53 -2.65 24.23
CA GLY A 35 10.53 -3.17 23.30
C GLY A 35 10.59 -4.68 23.13
N GLU A 36 9.90 -5.22 22.11
CA GLU A 36 9.84 -6.67 21.85
C GLU A 36 10.89 -7.17 20.85
N GLY A 37 11.53 -6.26 20.11
CA GLY A 37 12.69 -6.55 19.25
C GLY A 37 12.35 -7.11 17.88
N HIS A 38 11.24 -6.66 17.27
CA HIS A 38 10.77 -7.12 15.96
C HIS A 38 10.76 -6.00 14.89
N PRO A 39 11.92 -5.38 14.57
CA PRO A 39 12.00 -4.29 13.60
C PRO A 39 11.53 -4.69 12.19
N GLU A 40 11.63 -5.97 11.83
CA GLU A 40 11.22 -6.55 10.55
C GLU A 40 9.72 -6.51 10.30
N ALA A 41 8.90 -6.45 11.36
CA ALA A 41 7.45 -6.39 11.24
C ALA A 41 6.95 -5.02 10.78
N TRP A 42 7.75 -3.97 10.98
CA TRP A 42 7.39 -2.60 10.65
C TRP A 42 7.15 -2.39 9.15
N PRO A 43 8.09 -2.75 8.25
CA PRO A 43 7.87 -2.63 6.81
C PRO A 43 6.63 -3.37 6.30
N VAL A 44 6.28 -4.52 6.90
CA VAL A 44 5.09 -5.30 6.52
C VAL A 44 3.81 -4.49 6.79
N ALA A 45 3.68 -3.90 7.98
CA ALA A 45 2.52 -3.09 8.33
C ALA A 45 2.48 -1.77 7.53
N ASP A 46 3.63 -1.14 7.34
CA ASP A 46 3.78 0.11 6.59
C ASP A 46 3.39 -0.08 5.12
N VAL A 47 4.05 -1.01 4.41
CA VAL A 47 3.76 -1.33 3.01
C VAL A 47 2.36 -1.93 2.84
N GLY A 48 1.96 -2.84 3.74
CA GLY A 48 0.63 -3.46 3.70
C GLY A 48 -0.51 -2.46 3.80
N SER A 49 -0.30 -1.34 4.52
CA SER A 49 -1.29 -0.28 4.63
C SER A 49 -1.58 0.42 3.28
N ASN A 50 -0.61 0.48 2.37
CA ASN A 50 -0.80 1.05 1.03
C ASN A 50 -1.77 0.18 0.21
N LEU A 51 -1.68 -1.14 0.35
CA LEU A 51 -2.54 -2.07 -0.38
C LEU A 51 -4.02 -1.91 -0.01
N ILE A 52 -4.31 -1.54 1.24
CA ILE A 52 -5.68 -1.27 1.72
C ILE A 52 -6.33 -0.15 0.89
N MET A 53 -5.59 0.92 0.58
CA MET A 53 -6.11 2.02 -0.23
C MET A 53 -6.43 1.57 -1.66
N GLN A 54 -5.55 0.78 -2.27
CA GLN A 54 -5.74 0.26 -3.63
C GLN A 54 -6.95 -0.68 -3.68
N MET A 55 -7.06 -1.59 -2.71
CA MET A 55 -8.21 -2.51 -2.59
C MET A 55 -9.53 -1.79 -2.31
N ALA A 56 -9.48 -0.59 -1.72
CA ALA A 56 -10.65 0.28 -1.55
C ALA A 56 -10.99 1.11 -2.81
N GLY A 57 -10.29 0.90 -3.93
CA GLY A 57 -10.51 1.59 -5.20
C GLY A 57 -9.81 2.95 -5.32
N GLY A 58 -8.78 3.19 -4.50
CA GLY A 58 -7.92 4.37 -4.59
C GLY A 58 -7.10 4.45 -5.87
N ASP A 59 -6.76 5.67 -6.27
CA ASP A 59 -5.99 6.01 -7.47
C ASP A 59 -4.53 6.33 -7.16
N PHE A 60 -4.22 6.70 -5.91
CA PHE A 60 -2.86 6.94 -5.46
C PHE A 60 -2.70 6.63 -3.97
N VAL A 61 -1.45 6.34 -3.59
CA VAL A 61 -1.04 6.15 -2.19
C VAL A 61 0.16 7.04 -1.88
N LEU A 62 0.19 7.59 -0.66
CA LEU A 62 1.44 8.16 -0.13
C LEU A 62 2.17 7.02 0.56
N ILE A 63 3.21 6.50 -0.08
CA ILE A 63 3.85 5.21 0.27
C ILE A 63 4.52 5.17 1.64
N GLY A 64 4.69 6.33 2.29
CA GLY A 64 5.42 6.45 3.55
C GLY A 64 6.89 6.81 3.34
N PRO A 65 7.78 6.39 4.25
CA PRO A 65 9.21 6.66 4.15
C PRO A 65 9.78 6.20 2.80
N ILE A 66 10.57 7.05 2.16
CA ILE A 66 11.12 6.78 0.82
C ILE A 66 12.05 5.56 0.82
N GLU A 67 12.64 5.24 1.98
CA GLU A 67 13.50 4.08 2.21
C GLU A 67 12.75 2.75 1.98
N ASN A 68 11.43 2.75 2.16
CA ASN A 68 10.57 1.58 1.92
C ASN A 68 10.14 1.45 0.45
N ALA A 69 10.54 2.36 -0.45
CA ALA A 69 10.11 2.35 -1.84
C ALA A 69 10.40 1.01 -2.54
N SER A 70 11.58 0.42 -2.34
CA SER A 70 11.95 -0.87 -2.94
C SER A 70 11.05 -2.03 -2.52
N MET A 71 10.34 -1.91 -1.40
CA MET A 71 9.32 -2.86 -0.96
C MET A 71 7.91 -2.42 -1.37
N ALA A 72 7.62 -1.12 -1.30
CA ALA A 72 6.30 -0.56 -1.59
C ALA A 72 5.92 -0.70 -3.07
N PHE A 73 6.82 -0.38 -3.99
CA PHE A 73 6.56 -0.46 -5.43
C PHE A 73 6.17 -1.87 -5.91
N PRO A 74 6.93 -2.94 -5.62
CA PRO A 74 6.52 -4.28 -6.05
C PRO A 74 5.22 -4.75 -5.37
N ALA A 75 4.99 -4.40 -4.10
CA ALA A 75 3.74 -4.74 -3.43
C ALA A 75 2.53 -4.04 -4.06
N CYS A 76 2.66 -2.74 -4.38
CA CYS A 76 1.60 -1.97 -5.02
C CYS A 76 1.35 -2.46 -6.45
N ALA A 77 2.41 -2.71 -7.23
CA ALA A 77 2.32 -3.24 -8.58
C ALA A 77 1.62 -4.60 -8.64
N MET A 78 1.91 -5.51 -7.70
CA MET A 78 1.21 -6.78 -7.58
C MET A 78 -0.31 -6.57 -7.35
N CYS A 79 -0.67 -5.62 -6.49
CA CYS A 79 -2.07 -5.32 -6.22
C CYS A 79 -2.77 -4.71 -7.45
N ASP A 80 -2.11 -3.83 -8.20
CA ASP A 80 -2.64 -3.28 -9.45
C ASP A 80 -2.88 -4.39 -10.49
N ILE A 81 -1.96 -5.35 -10.60
CA ILE A 81 -2.13 -6.53 -11.46
C ILE A 81 -3.38 -7.32 -11.08
N PHE A 82 -3.55 -7.65 -9.80
CA PHE A 82 -4.72 -8.41 -9.34
C PHE A 82 -6.03 -7.66 -9.53
N LEU A 83 -6.04 -6.34 -9.29
CA LEU A 83 -7.22 -5.50 -9.53
C LEU A 83 -7.57 -5.43 -11.01
N ALA A 84 -6.57 -5.27 -11.89
CA ALA A 84 -6.78 -5.24 -13.33
C ALA A 84 -7.31 -6.56 -13.87
N GLU A 85 -6.78 -7.70 -13.39
CA GLU A 85 -7.30 -9.02 -13.75
C GLU A 85 -8.75 -9.19 -13.31
N ALA A 86 -9.08 -8.79 -12.08
CA ALA A 86 -10.44 -8.86 -11.56
C ALA A 86 -11.41 -7.89 -12.27
N ALA A 87 -10.92 -6.75 -12.75
CA ALA A 87 -11.72 -5.74 -13.42
C ALA A 87 -11.92 -5.98 -14.93
N LYS A 88 -11.28 -7.00 -15.51
CA LYS A 88 -11.34 -7.29 -16.94
C LYS A 88 -12.78 -7.47 -17.47
N ASP A 89 -13.64 -8.05 -16.65
CA ASP A 89 -15.03 -8.36 -17.05
C ASP A 89 -16.02 -7.20 -16.82
N ILE A 90 -15.59 -6.09 -16.23
CA ILE A 90 -16.47 -4.94 -15.92
C ILE A 90 -16.28 -3.75 -16.88
N GLY A 91 -15.61 -3.96 -18.01
CA GLY A 91 -15.51 -2.98 -19.09
C GLY A 91 -14.41 -1.93 -18.91
N THR A 92 -13.38 -2.24 -18.11
CA THR A 92 -12.18 -1.39 -17.98
C THR A 92 -11.01 -1.99 -18.76
N GLU A 93 -10.12 -1.12 -19.27
CA GLU A 93 -8.91 -1.52 -20.00
C GLU A 93 -7.65 -1.04 -19.27
N MET A 94 -6.61 -1.86 -19.27
CA MET A 94 -5.30 -1.49 -18.75
C MET A 94 -4.59 -0.53 -19.72
N VAL A 95 -3.92 0.48 -19.19
CA VAL A 95 -3.04 1.36 -19.99
C VAL A 95 -1.79 0.61 -20.45
N GLU A 96 -1.16 1.04 -21.55
CA GLU A 96 0.02 0.38 -22.14
C GLU A 96 1.18 0.20 -21.14
N ASP A 97 1.36 1.18 -20.25
CA ASP A 97 2.42 1.20 -19.24
C ASP A 97 2.06 0.45 -17.94
N HIS A 98 0.92 -0.23 -17.88
CA HIS A 98 0.41 -0.90 -16.68
C HIS A 98 1.37 -2.00 -16.19
N PRO A 99 1.54 -2.20 -14.86
CA PRO A 99 2.44 -3.21 -14.31
C PRO A 99 2.22 -4.63 -14.86
N PHE A 100 0.99 -4.98 -15.23
CA PHE A 100 0.63 -6.25 -15.87
C PHE A 100 1.47 -6.54 -17.11
N PHE A 101 1.75 -5.55 -17.96
CA PHE A 101 2.52 -5.75 -19.19
C PHE A 101 4.04 -5.66 -19.00
N LYS A 102 4.51 -5.32 -17.79
CA LYS A 102 5.93 -5.08 -17.49
C LYS A 102 6.54 -6.11 -16.55
N LEU A 103 5.72 -6.73 -15.70
CA LEU A 103 6.18 -7.59 -14.59
C LEU A 103 5.69 -9.04 -14.69
N LEU A 104 4.92 -9.37 -15.74
CA LEU A 104 4.50 -10.72 -16.12
C LEU A 104 5.06 -11.08 -17.50
#